data_AF-A0A497F2E8-F1
#
_entry.id   AF-A0A497F2E8-F1
#
_cell.length_a   1.000
_cell.length_b   1.000
_cell.length_c   1.000
_cell.angle_alpha   90.00
_cell.angle_beta   90.00
_cell.angle_gamma   90.00
#
_symmetry.space_group_name_H-M   'P 1'
#
loop_
_entity.id
_entity.type
_entity.pdbx_description
1 polymer ?
#
loop_
_entity_poly.entity_id
_entity_poly.type
_entity_poly.pdbx_seq_one_letter_code
_entity_poly.pdbx_strand_id
1 'polypeptide(L)'
;MIRAVLFDFWRTLFQPAVEINEYYNIRVKKLFEILREVKRDLTLDEVGSAYREIRGLCDKIRCFGVEVPLFMEVKLLLYHLGIYSFSSSFIFKVMEAYMFPFIYHTRPRADAKEVLRRLRQLGLKVAIVSNVLSGRHITDALEKWRLIEYFDVTIYSDEIGFRK
;
A
#
# COMPACT_ATOMS: atom_id res chain seq x y z
N MET A 1 28.75 -3.30 18.80
CA MET A 1 28.17 -1.94 18.78
C MET A 1 27.18 -1.84 17.62
N ILE A 2 25.97 -1.34 17.85
CA ILE A 2 24.93 -1.16 16.81
C ILE A 2 25.30 0.04 15.94
N ARG A 3 25.12 -0.08 14.61
CA ARG A 3 25.43 0.98 13.63
C ARG A 3 24.21 1.47 12.84
N ALA A 4 23.16 0.66 12.77
CA ALA A 4 21.97 0.97 12.00
C ALA A 4 20.72 0.35 12.63
N VAL A 5 19.56 0.92 12.32
CA VAL A 5 18.23 0.40 12.68
C VAL A 5 17.38 0.30 11.42
N LEU A 6 16.79 -0.87 11.17
CA LEU A 6 15.90 -1.13 10.06
C LEU A 6 14.45 -1.15 10.57
N PHE A 7 13.57 -0.42 9.90
CA PHE A 7 12.15 -0.38 10.23
C PHE A 7 11.33 -1.08 9.18
N ASP A 8 10.35 -1.87 9.63
CA ASP A 8 9.17 -2.14 8.82
C ASP A 8 8.26 -0.90 8.78
N PHE A 9 7.43 -0.76 7.74
CA PHE A 9 6.51 0.38 7.65
C PHE A 9 5.18 0.11 8.36
N TRP A 10 4.45 -0.90 7.92
CA TRP A 10 3.04 -1.11 8.30
C TRP A 10 2.92 -1.73 9.69
N ARG A 11 2.05 -1.16 10.54
CA ARG A 11 1.88 -1.49 11.97
C ARG A 11 3.12 -1.28 12.84
N THR A 12 4.28 -0.94 12.26
CA THR A 12 5.48 -0.52 12.99
C THR A 12 5.55 0.99 13.08
N LEU A 13 5.73 1.68 11.95
CA LEU A 13 5.80 3.15 11.90
C LEU A 13 4.43 3.78 11.66
N PHE A 14 3.59 3.16 10.84
CA PHE A 14 2.28 3.66 10.46
C PHE A 14 1.18 2.68 10.84
N GLN A 15 -0.02 3.22 11.08
CA GLN A 15 -1.21 2.43 11.39
C GLN A 15 -2.45 3.05 10.74
N PRO A 16 -3.53 2.27 10.55
CA PRO A 16 -4.82 2.82 10.18
C PRO A 16 -5.27 3.93 11.15
N ALA A 17 -5.87 4.98 10.60
CA ALA A 17 -6.53 6.03 11.36
C ALA A 17 -8.01 5.69 11.67
N VAL A 18 -8.51 4.61 11.07
CA VAL A 18 -9.86 4.05 11.23
C VAL A 18 -9.74 2.56 11.52
N GLU A 19 -10.83 1.92 11.94
CA GLU A 19 -10.88 0.46 12.12
C GLU A 19 -10.52 -0.28 10.84
N ILE A 20 -9.88 -1.44 10.97
CA ILE A 20 -9.31 -2.16 9.81
C ILE A 20 -10.37 -2.57 8.78
N ASN A 21 -11.58 -2.94 9.24
CA ASN A 21 -12.68 -3.26 8.34
C ASN A 21 -13.16 -2.02 7.58
N GLU A 22 -13.21 -0.86 8.24
CA GLU A 22 -13.59 0.39 7.58
C GLU A 22 -12.53 0.84 6.58
N TYR A 23 -11.24 0.64 6.89
CA TYR A 23 -10.15 0.88 5.95
C TYR A 23 -10.35 0.10 4.63
N TYR A 24 -10.74 -1.18 4.71
CA TYR A 24 -11.04 -1.99 3.53
C TYR A 24 -12.33 -1.58 2.83
N ASN A 25 -13.38 -1.20 3.58
CA ASN A 25 -14.62 -0.70 3.00
C ASN A 25 -14.39 0.58 2.20
N ILE A 26 -13.57 1.50 2.69
CA ILE A 26 -13.18 2.71 1.98
C ILE A 26 -12.47 2.36 0.66
N ARG A 27 -11.56 1.37 0.68
CA ARG A 27 -10.91 0.87 -0.54
C ARG A 27 -11.93 0.40 -1.57
N VAL A 28 -12.86 -0.46 -1.15
CA VAL A 28 -13.87 -1.05 -2.02
C VAL A 28 -14.80 0.03 -2.60
N LYS A 29 -15.25 0.98 -1.78
CA LYS A 29 -16.06 2.12 -2.22
C LYS A 29 -15.32 2.94 -3.28
N LYS A 30 -14.03 3.23 -3.07
CA LYS A 30 -13.22 3.96 -4.04
C LYS A 30 -13.00 3.22 -5.35
N LEU A 31 -12.74 1.90 -5.27
CA LEU A 31 -12.66 1.06 -6.46
C LEU A 31 -13.99 1.08 -7.23
N PHE A 32 -15.11 0.92 -6.52
CA PHE A 32 -16.45 0.93 -7.11
C PHE A 32 -16.76 2.23 -7.87
N GLU A 33 -16.43 3.40 -7.29
CA GLU A 33 -16.58 4.70 -7.95
C GLU A 33 -15.91 4.74 -9.34
N ILE A 34 -14.65 4.30 -9.41
CA ILE A 34 -13.86 4.34 -10.66
C ILE A 34 -14.28 3.23 -11.64
N LEU A 35 -14.56 2.02 -11.15
CA LEU A 35 -14.88 0.87 -12.00
C LEU A 35 -16.20 1.05 -12.75
N ARG A 36 -17.15 1.80 -12.18
CA ARG A 36 -18.42 2.12 -12.86
C ARG A 36 -18.28 3.08 -14.04
N GLU A 37 -17.16 3.77 -14.19
CA GLU A 37 -16.88 4.57 -15.41
C GLU A 37 -16.88 3.67 -16.67
N VAL A 38 -16.44 2.41 -16.53
CA VAL A 38 -16.28 1.46 -17.65
C VAL A 38 -17.28 0.31 -17.63
N LYS A 39 -17.81 -0.07 -16.47
CA LYS A 39 -18.82 -1.12 -16.33
C LYS A 39 -19.94 -0.66 -15.39
N ARG A 40 -20.98 -0.04 -15.98
CA ARG A 40 -22.00 0.76 -15.26
C ARG A 40 -22.94 -0.06 -14.37
N ASP A 41 -23.12 -1.33 -14.70
CA ASP A 41 -23.98 -2.31 -14.05
C ASP A 41 -23.34 -2.97 -12.82
N LEU A 42 -22.04 -2.73 -12.56
CA LEU A 42 -21.40 -3.21 -11.34
C LEU A 42 -22.12 -2.70 -10.10
N THR A 43 -22.20 -3.58 -9.10
CA THR A 43 -22.65 -3.31 -7.74
C THR A 43 -21.46 -3.22 -6.78
N LEU A 44 -21.68 -2.60 -5.62
CA LEU A 44 -20.66 -2.48 -4.58
C LEU A 44 -20.24 -3.86 -4.03
N ASP A 45 -21.20 -4.78 -3.93
CA ASP A 45 -20.99 -6.13 -3.42
C ASP A 45 -20.16 -6.99 -4.37
N GLU A 46 -20.38 -6.87 -5.68
CA GLU A 46 -19.54 -7.52 -6.69
C GLU A 46 -18.09 -7.03 -6.61
N VAL A 47 -17.88 -5.71 -6.54
CA VAL A 47 -16.53 -5.14 -6.38
C VAL A 47 -15.88 -5.58 -5.07
N GLY A 48 -16.64 -5.59 -3.98
CA GLY A 48 -16.16 -6.03 -2.67
C GLY A 48 -15.77 -7.50 -2.64
N SER A 49 -16.55 -8.36 -3.28
CA SER A 49 -16.29 -9.80 -3.37
C SER A 49 -15.07 -10.09 -4.24
N ALA A 50 -15.02 -9.49 -5.43
CA ALA A 50 -13.87 -9.57 -6.33
C ALA A 50 -12.58 -9.08 -5.68
N TYR A 51 -12.64 -7.94 -4.97
CA TYR A 51 -11.51 -7.40 -4.21
C TYR A 51 -10.98 -8.41 -3.18
N ARG A 52 -11.87 -9.00 -2.36
CA ARG A 52 -11.47 -9.97 -1.33
C ARG A 52 -10.86 -11.23 -1.94
N GLU A 53 -11.44 -11.75 -3.01
CA GLU A 53 -10.96 -12.96 -3.68
C GLU A 53 -9.58 -12.74 -4.32
N ILE A 54 -9.42 -11.67 -5.11
CA ILE A 54 -8.15 -11.35 -5.74
C ILE A 54 -7.08 -10.99 -4.71
N ARG A 55 -7.45 -10.24 -3.66
CA ARG A 55 -6.52 -9.94 -2.57
C ARG A 55 -6.03 -11.23 -1.90
N GLY A 56 -6.94 -12.14 -1.60
CA GLY A 56 -6.62 -13.44 -1.00
C GLY A 56 -5.74 -14.30 -1.89
N LEU A 57 -5.96 -14.29 -3.21
CA LEU A 57 -5.09 -14.95 -4.18
C LEU A 57 -3.68 -14.35 -4.17
N CYS A 58 -3.56 -13.02 -4.26
CA CYS A 58 -2.27 -12.35 -4.24
C CYS A 58 -1.53 -12.56 -2.91
N ASP A 59 -2.24 -12.57 -1.79
CA ASP A 59 -1.63 -12.84 -0.48
C ASP A 59 -1.12 -14.29 -0.37
N LYS A 60 -1.79 -15.28 -0.98
CA LYS A 60 -1.24 -16.65 -1.12
C LYS A 60 0.01 -16.69 -1.98
N ILE A 61 0.07 -15.92 -3.07
CA ILE A 61 1.28 -15.83 -3.90
C ILE A 61 2.44 -15.22 -3.08
N ARG A 62 2.16 -14.18 -2.28
CA ARG A 62 3.14 -13.54 -1.40
C ARG A 62 3.71 -14.49 -0.34
N CYS A 63 3.01 -15.56 0.01
CA CYS A 63 3.55 -16.60 0.90
C CYS A 63 4.75 -17.36 0.31
N PHE A 64 4.97 -17.29 -1.01
CA PHE A 64 6.16 -17.87 -1.66
C PHE A 64 7.38 -16.93 -1.63
N GLY A 65 7.33 -15.82 -0.87
CA GLY A 65 8.44 -14.88 -0.74
C GLY A 65 8.60 -13.91 -1.92
N VAL A 66 7.67 -13.90 -2.87
CA VAL A 66 7.63 -12.96 -3.99
C VAL A 66 6.65 -11.82 -3.71
N GLU A 67 6.91 -10.63 -4.25
CA GLU A 67 5.93 -9.56 -4.26
C GLU A 67 4.96 -9.71 -5.43
N VAL A 68 3.70 -9.34 -5.22
CA VAL A 68 2.74 -9.11 -6.30
C VAL A 68 2.57 -7.61 -6.43
N PRO A 69 3.16 -6.96 -7.45
CA PRO A 69 3.05 -5.52 -7.63
C PRO A 69 1.60 -5.06 -7.76
N LEU A 70 1.29 -3.85 -7.27
CA LEU A 70 -0.08 -3.30 -7.30
C LEU A 70 -0.72 -3.34 -8.69
N PHE A 71 0.04 -3.04 -9.75
CA PHE A 71 -0.49 -3.06 -11.11
C PHE A 71 -0.96 -4.46 -11.55
N MET A 72 -0.32 -5.53 -11.06
CA MET A 72 -0.72 -6.90 -11.34
C MET A 72 -2.01 -7.25 -10.59
N GLU A 73 -2.09 -6.88 -9.31
CA GLU A 73 -3.29 -7.10 -8.51
C GLU A 73 -4.51 -6.35 -9.08
N VAL A 74 -4.32 -5.12 -9.56
CA VAL A 74 -5.35 -4.35 -10.26
C VAL A 74 -5.76 -5.02 -11.57
N LYS A 75 -4.82 -5.51 -12.39
CA LYS A 75 -5.15 -6.21 -13.64
C LYS A 75 -5.94 -7.51 -13.38
N LEU A 76 -5.58 -8.26 -12.34
CA LEU A 76 -6.32 -9.46 -11.93
C LEU A 76 -7.73 -9.12 -11.46
N LEU A 77 -7.89 -8.03 -10.71
CA LEU A 77 -9.21 -7.52 -10.31
C LEU A 77 -10.07 -7.15 -11.53
N LEU A 78 -9.52 -6.41 -12.48
CA LEU A 78 -10.23 -6.02 -13.70
C LEU A 78 -10.65 -7.25 -14.52
N TYR A 79 -9.73 -8.21 -14.70
CA TYR A 79 -10.01 -9.47 -15.39
C TYR A 79 -11.15 -10.24 -14.70
N HIS A 80 -11.09 -10.39 -13.38
CA HIS A 80 -12.11 -11.09 -12.60
C HIS A 80 -13.49 -10.42 -12.69
N LEU A 81 -13.55 -9.09 -12.81
CA LEU A 81 -14.78 -8.34 -13.01
C LEU A 81 -15.29 -8.33 -14.47
N GLY A 82 -14.58 -8.99 -15.39
CA GLY A 82 -14.91 -9.03 -16.81
C GLY A 82 -14.62 -7.72 -17.55
N ILE A 83 -13.68 -6.91 -17.06
CA ILE A 83 -13.25 -5.66 -17.68
C ILE A 83 -11.94 -5.93 -18.42
N TYR A 84 -12.01 -6.09 -19.75
CA TYR A 84 -10.86 -6.49 -20.58
C TYR A 84 -10.27 -5.36 -21.43
N SER A 85 -11.03 -4.27 -21.62
CA SER A 85 -10.60 -3.12 -22.42
C SER A 85 -10.50 -1.89 -21.54
N PHE A 86 -9.28 -1.35 -21.41
CA PHE A 86 -8.99 -0.17 -20.61
C PHE A 86 -7.72 0.51 -21.10
N SER A 87 -7.65 1.83 -20.92
CA SER A 87 -6.43 2.59 -21.16
C SER A 87 -5.43 2.43 -20.02
N SER A 88 -4.15 2.71 -20.28
CA SER A 88 -3.15 2.80 -19.22
C SER A 88 -3.52 3.85 -18.17
N SER A 89 -4.09 5.00 -18.58
CA SER A 89 -4.56 6.04 -17.66
C SER A 89 -5.67 5.56 -16.73
N PHE A 90 -6.54 4.67 -17.20
CA PHE A 90 -7.57 4.06 -16.36
C PHE A 90 -6.96 3.14 -15.31
N ILE A 91 -5.96 2.31 -15.65
CA ILE A 91 -5.24 1.48 -14.68
C ILE A 91 -4.66 2.36 -13.56
N PHE A 92 -4.00 3.47 -13.91
CA PHE A 92 -3.46 4.40 -12.92
C PHE A 92 -4.56 4.93 -11.99
N LYS A 93 -5.71 5.36 -12.51
CA LYS A 93 -6.85 5.78 -11.67
C LYS A 93 -7.29 4.66 -10.70
N VAL A 94 -7.36 3.42 -11.17
CA VAL A 94 -7.74 2.27 -10.32
C VAL A 94 -6.67 2.00 -9.25
N MET A 95 -5.39 2.13 -9.58
CA MET A 95 -4.30 2.02 -8.59
C MET A 95 -4.38 3.10 -7.51
N GLU A 96 -4.62 4.36 -7.89
CA GLU A 96 -4.81 5.46 -6.94
C GLU A 96 -6.04 5.23 -6.05
N ALA A 97 -7.15 4.76 -6.64
CA ALA A 97 -8.35 4.39 -5.87
C ALA A 97 -8.09 3.24 -4.89
N TYR A 98 -7.32 2.23 -5.31
CA TYR A 98 -6.91 1.11 -4.47
C TYR A 98 -6.08 1.60 -3.26
N MET A 99 -5.14 2.52 -3.50
CA MET A 99 -4.24 3.05 -2.47
C MET A 99 -4.82 4.25 -1.71
N PHE A 100 -5.97 4.77 -2.10
CA PHE A 100 -6.63 5.89 -1.44
C PHE A 100 -6.70 5.77 0.10
N PRO A 101 -7.22 4.68 0.71
CA PRO A 101 -7.25 4.57 2.17
C PRO A 101 -5.86 4.53 2.78
N PHE A 102 -4.84 4.06 2.05
CA PHE A 102 -3.46 4.09 2.53
C PHE A 102 -2.95 5.53 2.70
N ILE A 103 -3.20 6.42 1.74
CA ILE A 103 -2.71 7.80 1.79
C ILE A 103 -3.52 8.67 2.77
N TYR A 104 -4.84 8.48 2.81
CA TYR A 104 -5.74 9.38 3.52
C TYR A 104 -6.23 8.85 4.87
N HIS A 105 -6.19 7.53 5.09
CA HIS A 105 -6.71 6.89 6.30
C HIS A 105 -5.62 6.11 7.06
N THR A 106 -4.37 6.56 6.94
CA THR A 106 -3.25 6.08 7.76
C THR A 106 -2.52 7.25 8.41
N ARG A 107 -1.88 6.98 9.54
CA ARG A 107 -1.11 7.95 10.31
C ARG A 107 0.12 7.29 10.93
N PRO A 108 1.20 8.04 11.18
CA PRO A 108 2.31 7.53 11.95
C PRO A 108 1.85 7.19 13.38
N ARG A 109 2.55 6.26 14.03
CA ARG A 109 2.44 6.07 15.48
C ARG A 109 2.92 7.32 16.21
N ALA A 110 2.35 7.59 17.38
CA ALA A 110 2.60 8.81 18.15
C ALA A 110 4.10 9.09 18.35
N ASP A 111 4.87 8.06 18.70
CA ASP A 111 6.29 8.19 19.02
C ASP A 111 7.23 8.02 17.82
N ALA A 112 6.69 7.72 16.62
CA ALA A 112 7.51 7.37 15.46
C ALA A 112 8.53 8.47 15.13
N LYS A 113 8.08 9.73 15.09
CA LYS A 113 8.95 10.87 14.79
C LYS A 113 10.03 11.06 15.84
N GLU A 114 9.68 10.95 17.12
CA GLU A 114 10.62 11.15 18.21
C GLU A 114 11.68 10.04 18.25
N VAL A 115 11.29 8.79 18.03
CA VAL A 115 12.22 7.65 17.92
C VAL A 115 13.19 7.87 16.77
N LEU A 116 12.69 8.21 15.57
CA LEU A 116 13.52 8.47 14.40
C LEU A 116 14.51 9.62 14.64
N ARG A 117 14.05 10.70 15.27
CA ARG A 117 14.89 11.85 15.64
C ARG A 117 16.01 11.43 16.59
N ARG A 118 15.72 10.66 17.64
CA ARG A 118 16.72 10.17 18.61
C ARG A 118 17.76 9.26 17.98
N LEU A 119 17.34 8.34 17.09
CA LEU A 119 18.27 7.45 16.39
C LEU A 119 19.29 8.24 15.57
N ARG A 120 18.85 9.30 14.87
CA ARG A 120 19.78 10.20 14.15
C ARG A 120 20.71 10.95 15.10
N GLN A 121 20.23 11.42 16.25
CA GLN A 121 21.08 12.09 17.26
C GLN A 121 22.16 11.16 17.84
N LEU A 122 21.88 9.86 17.90
CA LEU A 122 22.87 8.84 18.28
C LEU A 122 23.85 8.48 17.15
N GLY A 123 23.75 9.13 15.99
CA GLY A 123 24.61 8.85 14.83
C GLY A 123 24.31 7.51 14.14
N LEU A 124 23.16 6.89 14.43
CA LEU A 124 22.76 5.62 13.81
C LEU A 124 22.18 5.87 12.42
N LYS A 125 22.50 4.97 11.49
CA LYS A 125 21.84 4.90 10.19
C LYS A 125 20.44 4.34 10.33
N VAL A 126 19.49 4.88 9.58
CA VAL A 126 18.08 4.46 9.65
C VAL A 126 17.58 4.11 8.26
N ALA A 127 16.95 2.96 8.12
CA ALA A 127 16.37 2.53 6.85
C ALA A 127 14.96 1.97 7.01
N ILE A 128 14.18 2.05 5.94
CA ILE A 128 12.95 1.26 5.80
C ILE A 128 13.26 0.03 4.97
N VAL A 129 12.86 -1.14 5.46
CA VAL A 129 12.83 -2.39 4.70
C VAL A 129 11.44 -2.97 4.87
N SER A 130 10.57 -2.80 3.88
CA SER A 130 9.14 -3.07 4.03
C SER A 130 8.56 -3.85 2.87
N ASN A 131 7.69 -4.79 3.23
CA ASN A 131 6.86 -5.52 2.28
C ASN A 131 5.65 -4.65 1.90
N VAL A 132 5.57 -4.17 0.66
CA VAL A 132 4.59 -3.14 0.25
C VAL A 132 4.06 -3.40 -1.16
N LEU A 133 2.84 -2.93 -1.42
CA LEU A 133 2.20 -3.03 -2.75
C LEU A 133 2.71 -1.98 -3.73
N SER A 134 3.11 -0.83 -3.19
CA SER A 134 3.58 0.31 -3.97
C SER A 134 4.48 1.19 -3.10
N GLY A 135 5.79 1.11 -3.32
CA GLY A 135 6.81 1.93 -2.66
C GLY A 135 6.55 3.42 -2.83
N ARG A 136 6.10 3.85 -4.03
CA ARG A 136 5.68 5.23 -4.31
C ARG A 136 4.69 5.76 -3.28
N HIS A 137 3.60 5.04 -3.01
CA HIS A 137 2.57 5.49 -2.07
C HIS A 137 3.08 5.53 -0.62
N ILE A 138 4.03 4.64 -0.27
CA ILE A 138 4.71 4.70 1.03
C ILE A 138 5.50 6.00 1.15
N THR A 139 6.27 6.33 0.11
CA THR A 139 7.06 7.56 0.04
C THR A 139 6.17 8.79 0.14
N ASP A 140 5.05 8.85 -0.62
CA ASP A 140 4.07 9.94 -0.53
C ASP A 140 3.52 10.09 0.90
N ALA A 141 3.24 8.99 1.59
CA ALA A 141 2.81 9.02 2.99
C ALA A 141 3.92 9.54 3.93
N LEU A 142 5.17 9.10 3.76
CA LEU A 142 6.31 9.59 4.54
C LEU A 142 6.55 11.08 4.33
N GLU A 143 6.45 11.57 3.10
CA GLU A 143 6.57 12.99 2.75
C GLU A 143 5.47 13.83 3.40
N LYS A 144 4.21 13.39 3.28
CA LYS A 144 3.04 14.04 3.90
C LYS A 144 3.25 14.28 5.40
N TRP A 145 3.87 13.34 6.10
CA TRP A 145 4.13 13.42 7.53
C TRP A 145 5.52 13.98 7.88
N ARG A 146 6.30 14.40 6.89
CA ARG A 146 7.70 14.88 7.02
C ARG A 146 8.57 13.88 7.78
N LEU A 147 8.45 12.62 7.41
CA LEU A 147 9.22 11.52 8.00
C LEU A 147 10.29 10.97 7.05
N ILE A 148 10.17 11.21 5.74
CA ILE A 148 11.11 10.69 4.75
C ILE A 148 12.56 11.14 5.04
N GLU A 149 12.74 12.35 5.54
CA GLU A 149 14.05 12.95 5.86
C GLU A 149 14.82 12.24 6.98
N TYR A 150 14.16 11.34 7.73
CA TYR A 150 14.82 10.58 8.79
C TYR A 150 15.48 9.29 8.27
N PHE A 151 15.20 8.87 7.05
CA PHE A 151 15.71 7.62 6.50
C PHE A 151 16.87 7.88 5.54
N ASP A 152 17.98 7.18 5.75
CA ASP A 152 19.12 7.19 4.83
C ASP A 152 18.81 6.39 3.55
N VAL A 153 17.95 5.38 3.64
CA VAL A 153 17.54 4.54 2.51
C VAL A 153 16.17 3.90 2.75
N THR A 154 15.42 3.70 1.66
CA THR A 154 14.16 2.94 1.64
C THR A 154 14.30 1.77 0.69
N ILE A 155 13.86 0.59 1.13
CA ILE A 155 13.87 -0.66 0.35
C ILE A 155 12.46 -1.26 0.40
N TYR A 156 11.87 -1.43 -0.77
CA TYR A 156 10.49 -1.86 -0.92
C TYR A 156 10.38 -3.14 -1.75
N SER A 157 9.55 -4.08 -1.31
CA SER A 157 9.41 -5.37 -1.99
C SER A 157 8.83 -5.27 -3.41
N ASP A 158 8.04 -4.23 -3.74
CA ASP A 158 7.50 -4.04 -5.09
C ASP A 158 8.57 -3.59 -6.10
N GLU A 159 9.63 -2.92 -5.63
CA GLU A 159 10.78 -2.51 -6.44
C GLU A 159 11.77 -3.65 -6.64
N ILE A 160 11.92 -4.51 -5.62
CA ILE A 160 12.86 -5.64 -5.64
C ILE A 160 12.24 -6.92 -6.22
N GLY A 161 10.91 -7.06 -6.16
CA GLY A 161 10.17 -8.26 -6.58
C GLY A 161 10.13 -9.38 -5.53
N PHE A 162 10.85 -9.25 -4.43
CA PHE A 162 10.91 -10.22 -3.34
C PHE A 162 10.53 -9.61 -2.00
N ARG A 163 9.96 -10.44 -1.14
CA ARG A 163 9.56 -10.10 0.21
C ARG A 163 10.61 -10.57 1.20
N LYS A 164 10.80 -9.79 2.26
CA LYS A 164 11.61 -10.18 3.42
C LYS A 164 10.93 -11.27 4.25
#